data_AF-S9TX12-F1
#
_entry.id   AF-S9TX12-F1
#
_cell.length_a   1.000
_cell.length_b   1.000
_cell.length_c   1.000
_cell.angle_alpha   90.00
_cell.angle_beta   90.00
_cell.angle_gamma   90.00
#
_symmetry.space_group_name_H-M   'P 1'
#
loop_
_entity.id
_entity.type
_entity.pdbx_description
1 polymer ?
#
loop_
_entity_poly.entity_id
_entity_poly.type
_entity_poly.pdbx_seq_one_letter_code
_entity_poly.pdbx_strand_id
1 'polypeptide(L)'
;MDALTTRDFESSDKDLEKIFMSFSRLQKVSAENATKMRDAQELLSQRQLHHETQFREFQASTTEAMCDYQKGIKDLKSDVTKYMARNKELEELCREQADHLQALTEENSTLKMRVKECDVAARYADDRATVAATRQRVAELRQQELEASVDAAIQICEKMKVSLEEVDVSKQRALRDQIEQFEAIRITLVDHYEKREGLVRDEFRHQVQEIQGHMVEALQQRERTLSEEFEHTLSVLDQGRREADAAVERRRSAMEAEHKATQAALHREKEVWMQQQQNEIDGFVRRVKEREEWALNAIAQRERDVVQREERLRAEQCLLQQESEAKVARREEALRLHYERAIEDMQKGFQMERQKLNDAFLEQVQKLSNLHCQNEREMERMHRERERELSRLHPHLDNDSGSKISPYTLQSTAEHGSDMDRGSSILSALDSIEMRQQKRAVKLRSALGDADHATVSNNPENHRTTTTGND
;
A
#
# COMPACT_ATOMS: atom_id res chain seq x y z
N MET A 1 171.58 7.99 -230.89
CA MET A 1 170.94 9.16 -231.53
C MET A 1 171.59 10.43 -231.02
N ASP A 2 172.21 11.30 -231.82
CA ASP A 2 172.98 11.13 -233.09
C ASP A 2 173.73 12.45 -233.40
N ALA A 3 174.72 12.39 -234.30
CA ALA A 3 175.06 13.44 -235.30
C ALA A 3 175.47 14.88 -234.84
N LEU A 4 176.32 15.65 -235.56
CA LEU A 4 177.20 15.46 -236.72
C LEU A 4 178.19 16.67 -236.81
N THR A 5 179.49 16.44 -237.10
CA THR A 5 180.41 17.15 -238.06
C THR A 5 180.38 18.70 -238.29
N THR A 6 181.42 19.46 -238.70
CA THR A 6 182.82 19.24 -239.16
C THR A 6 183.60 20.56 -239.39
N ARG A 7 184.97 20.51 -239.36
CA ARG A 7 185.96 21.30 -240.18
C ARG A 7 186.06 22.83 -239.95
N ASP A 8 187.19 23.53 -240.21
CA ASP A 8 188.60 23.16 -240.51
C ASP A 8 189.56 24.37 -240.24
N PHE A 9 190.84 24.09 -239.92
CA PHE A 9 192.10 24.84 -240.25
C PHE A 9 192.25 26.36 -239.88
N GLU A 10 193.42 26.94 -239.54
CA GLU A 10 194.83 26.50 -239.37
C GLU A 10 195.62 27.55 -238.51
N SER A 11 196.74 27.18 -237.87
CA SER A 11 197.82 28.08 -237.34
C SER A 11 197.47 29.05 -236.17
N SER A 12 198.28 29.30 -235.12
CA SER A 12 199.52 28.67 -234.60
C SER A 12 199.76 29.10 -233.12
N ASP A 13 200.31 28.18 -232.30
CA ASP A 13 200.94 28.32 -230.97
C ASP A 13 200.29 29.12 -229.81
N LYS A 14 199.18 29.85 -229.98
CA LYS A 14 198.61 30.70 -228.90
C LYS A 14 197.42 30.12 -228.12
N ASP A 15 196.85 28.99 -228.52
CA ASP A 15 195.57 28.53 -227.96
C ASP A 15 195.67 27.56 -226.77
N LEU A 16 196.83 26.95 -226.52
CA LEU A 16 197.03 26.01 -225.41
C LEU A 16 196.80 26.65 -224.03
N GLU A 17 197.21 27.91 -223.83
CA GLU A 17 197.11 28.59 -222.53
C GLU A 17 195.67 28.98 -222.17
N LYS A 18 194.83 29.31 -223.16
CA LYS A 18 193.40 29.63 -222.95
C LYS A 18 192.57 28.43 -222.53
N ILE A 19 192.83 27.26 -223.13
CA ILE A 19 192.05 26.04 -222.87
C ILE A 19 192.25 25.59 -221.42
N PHE A 20 193.47 25.65 -220.89
CA PHE A 20 193.76 25.26 -219.50
C PHE A 20 193.04 26.15 -218.48
N MET A 21 193.08 27.47 -218.67
CA MET A 21 192.40 28.46 -217.83
C MET A 21 190.87 28.26 -217.75
N SER A 22 190.25 27.80 -218.85
CA SER A 22 188.81 27.54 -218.88
C SER A 22 188.40 26.29 -218.07
N PHE A 23 189.23 25.25 -218.09
CA PHE A 23 188.94 23.98 -217.42
C PHE A 23 189.02 24.10 -215.88
N SER A 24 190.06 24.74 -215.34
CA SER A 24 190.19 24.97 -213.90
C SER A 24 189.06 25.83 -213.32
N ARG A 25 188.43 26.68 -214.13
CA ARG A 25 187.28 27.49 -213.71
C ARG A 25 186.01 26.66 -213.56
N LEU A 26 185.79 25.69 -214.45
CA LEU A 26 184.65 24.77 -214.39
C LEU A 26 184.71 23.84 -213.16
N GLN A 27 185.90 23.31 -212.88
CA GLN A 27 186.12 22.38 -211.76
C GLN A 27 185.75 23.01 -210.40
N LYS A 28 185.99 24.31 -210.21
CA LYS A 28 185.73 25.01 -208.94
C LYS A 28 184.24 25.21 -208.66
N VAL A 29 183.45 25.55 -209.69
CA VAL A 29 181.99 25.75 -209.57
C VAL A 29 181.26 24.45 -209.22
N SER A 30 181.75 23.31 -209.70
CA SER A 30 181.19 21.98 -209.38
C SER A 30 181.23 21.68 -207.87
N ALA A 31 182.34 22.01 -207.20
CA ALA A 31 182.52 21.78 -205.77
C ALA A 31 181.57 22.61 -204.90
N GLU A 32 181.32 23.87 -205.26
CA GLU A 32 180.49 24.82 -204.49
C GLU A 32 178.98 24.54 -204.56
N ASN A 33 178.52 23.70 -205.49
CA ASN A 33 177.13 23.22 -205.55
C ASN A 33 176.91 21.94 -204.74
N ALA A 34 177.93 21.09 -204.59
CA ALA A 34 177.82 19.83 -203.85
C ALA A 34 177.64 20.02 -202.33
N THR A 35 178.20 21.09 -201.77
CA THR A 35 178.01 21.45 -200.34
C THR A 35 176.57 21.92 -200.07
N LYS A 36 176.08 22.90 -200.84
CA LYS A 36 174.76 23.53 -200.65
C LYS A 36 173.58 22.55 -200.63
N MET A 37 173.66 21.44 -201.38
CA MET A 37 172.62 20.40 -201.32
C MET A 37 172.64 19.59 -200.01
N ARG A 38 173.81 19.38 -199.39
CA ARG A 38 173.92 18.66 -198.11
C ARG A 38 173.27 19.47 -196.99
N ASP A 39 173.63 20.74 -196.89
CA ASP A 39 173.13 21.66 -195.86
C ASP A 39 171.59 21.80 -195.93
N ALA A 40 171.04 21.89 -197.15
CA ALA A 40 169.59 21.96 -197.37
C ALA A 40 168.85 20.67 -196.96
N GLN A 41 169.48 19.50 -197.11
CA GLN A 41 168.88 18.22 -196.75
C GLN A 41 168.95 17.93 -195.25
N GLU A 42 169.97 18.44 -194.55
CA GLU A 42 170.07 18.37 -193.09
C GLU A 42 169.03 19.27 -192.38
N LEU A 43 168.71 20.44 -192.96
CA LEU A 43 167.67 21.33 -192.44
C LEU A 43 166.26 20.71 -192.47
N LEU A 44 165.99 19.81 -193.43
CA LEU A 44 164.68 19.17 -193.59
C LEU A 44 164.38 18.10 -192.53
N SER A 45 165.38 17.32 -192.12
CA SER A 45 165.19 16.24 -191.13
C SER A 45 164.86 16.78 -189.74
N GLN A 46 165.56 17.84 -189.31
CA GLN A 46 165.29 18.54 -188.05
C GLN A 46 163.84 19.06 -187.98
N ARG A 47 163.31 19.53 -189.12
CA ARG A 47 161.96 20.09 -189.20
C ARG A 47 160.86 19.03 -189.09
N GLN A 48 161.09 17.82 -189.61
CA GLN A 48 160.16 16.69 -189.41
C GLN A 48 160.11 16.25 -187.95
N LEU A 49 161.27 16.11 -187.30
CA LEU A 49 161.37 15.62 -185.93
C LEU A 49 160.72 16.56 -184.90
N HIS A 50 160.70 17.87 -185.18
CA HIS A 50 159.99 18.86 -184.36
C HIS A 50 158.46 18.73 -184.43
N HIS A 51 157.91 18.39 -185.60
CA HIS A 51 156.46 18.20 -185.75
C HIS A 51 155.98 16.88 -185.11
N GLU A 52 156.77 15.81 -185.14
CA GLU A 52 156.46 14.57 -184.40
C GLU A 52 156.42 14.77 -182.88
N THR A 53 157.28 15.63 -182.33
CA THR A 53 157.31 15.90 -180.88
C THR A 53 156.08 16.69 -180.45
N GLN A 54 155.75 17.79 -181.13
CA GLN A 54 154.53 18.58 -180.84
C GLN A 54 153.24 17.75 -180.90
N PHE A 55 153.13 16.82 -181.85
CA PHE A 55 151.92 16.00 -181.98
C PHE A 55 151.71 15.06 -180.79
N ARG A 56 152.80 14.47 -180.25
CA ARG A 56 152.72 13.60 -179.05
C ARG A 56 152.37 14.39 -177.80
N GLU A 57 152.93 15.58 -177.63
CA GLU A 57 152.65 16.46 -176.48
C GLU A 57 151.17 16.87 -176.43
N PHE A 58 150.60 17.27 -177.57
CA PHE A 58 149.16 17.56 -177.68
C PHE A 58 148.28 16.34 -177.40
N GLN A 59 148.67 15.16 -177.90
CA GLN A 59 147.91 13.93 -177.70
C GLN A 59 147.93 13.46 -176.24
N ALA A 60 149.05 13.61 -175.53
CA ALA A 60 149.14 13.33 -174.10
C ALA A 60 148.24 14.28 -173.28
N SER A 61 148.39 15.59 -173.47
CA SER A 61 147.62 16.61 -172.74
C SER A 61 146.11 16.46 -172.91
N THR A 62 145.64 16.13 -174.13
CA THR A 62 144.21 15.90 -174.38
C THR A 62 143.68 14.63 -173.71
N THR A 63 144.48 13.56 -173.58
CA THR A 63 144.07 12.37 -172.80
C THR A 63 144.02 12.61 -171.29
N GLU A 64 144.93 13.42 -170.75
CA GLU A 64 144.98 13.74 -169.33
C GLU A 64 143.75 14.56 -168.89
N ALA A 65 143.42 15.63 -169.63
CA ALA A 65 142.22 16.43 -169.37
C ALA A 65 140.91 15.61 -169.45
N MET A 66 140.83 14.64 -170.36
CA MET A 66 139.66 13.75 -170.47
C MET A 66 139.50 12.82 -169.25
N CYS A 67 140.60 12.39 -168.62
CA CYS A 67 140.55 11.61 -167.38
C CYS A 67 140.02 12.46 -166.21
N ASP A 68 140.45 13.71 -166.07
CA ASP A 68 139.96 14.61 -165.02
C ASP A 68 138.49 14.97 -165.19
N TYR A 69 138.01 15.20 -166.41
CA TYR A 69 136.56 15.37 -166.66
C TYR A 69 135.75 14.13 -166.27
N GLN A 70 136.22 12.92 -166.58
CA GLN A 70 135.54 11.69 -166.17
C GLN A 70 135.53 11.48 -164.65
N LYS A 71 136.60 11.91 -163.95
CA LYS A 71 136.70 11.88 -162.50
C LYS A 71 135.69 12.84 -161.86
N GLY A 72 135.68 14.11 -162.28
CA GLY A 72 134.73 15.11 -161.79
C GLY A 72 133.26 14.70 -161.99
N ILE A 73 132.92 14.07 -163.12
CA ILE A 73 131.56 13.54 -163.37
C ILE A 73 131.19 12.40 -162.40
N LYS A 74 132.14 11.55 -161.98
CA LYS A 74 131.88 10.50 -160.98
C LYS A 74 131.68 11.08 -159.59
N ASP A 75 132.53 12.03 -159.19
CA ASP A 75 132.47 12.66 -157.87
C ASP A 75 131.15 13.44 -157.71
N LEU A 76 130.76 14.23 -158.72
CA LEU A 76 129.48 14.96 -158.72
C LEU A 76 128.26 14.03 -158.65
N LYS A 77 128.29 12.88 -159.32
CA LYS A 77 127.22 11.85 -159.20
C LYS A 77 127.15 11.23 -157.80
N SER A 78 128.31 11.00 -157.17
CA SER A 78 128.40 10.50 -155.79
C SER A 78 127.77 11.48 -154.80
N ASP A 79 128.04 12.77 -154.96
CA ASP A 79 127.45 13.78 -154.06
C ASP A 79 125.95 13.98 -154.30
N VAL A 80 125.47 13.95 -155.54
CA VAL A 80 124.02 13.97 -155.84
C VAL A 80 123.29 12.81 -155.15
N THR A 81 123.82 11.58 -155.17
CA THR A 81 123.17 10.46 -154.48
C THR A 81 123.20 10.58 -152.95
N LYS A 82 124.28 11.15 -152.36
CA LYS A 82 124.32 11.49 -150.92
C LYS A 82 123.26 12.54 -150.55
N TYR A 83 123.11 13.59 -151.35
CA TYR A 83 122.10 14.62 -151.11
C TYR A 83 120.68 14.08 -151.25
N MET A 84 120.41 13.21 -152.22
CA MET A 84 119.10 12.55 -152.34
C MET A 84 118.79 11.63 -151.15
N ALA A 85 119.75 10.83 -150.69
CA ALA A 85 119.59 9.99 -149.51
C ALA A 85 119.30 10.83 -148.26
N ARG A 86 120.12 11.86 -148.00
CA ARG A 86 119.94 12.77 -146.86
C ARG A 86 118.64 13.57 -146.92
N ASN A 87 118.16 13.94 -148.11
CA ASN A 87 116.87 14.59 -148.26
C ASN A 87 115.72 13.64 -147.87
N LYS A 88 115.79 12.35 -148.25
CA LYS A 88 114.82 11.34 -147.82
C LYS A 88 114.84 11.11 -146.31
N GLU A 89 116.02 11.05 -145.69
CA GLU A 89 116.17 10.97 -144.23
C GLU A 89 115.51 12.17 -143.52
N LEU A 90 115.65 13.38 -144.08
CA LEU A 90 115.01 14.59 -143.55
C LEU A 90 113.49 14.59 -143.76
N GLU A 91 112.99 14.11 -144.91
CA GLU A 91 111.55 13.94 -145.15
C GLU A 91 110.91 12.89 -144.22
N GLU A 92 111.65 11.84 -143.87
CA GLU A 92 111.22 10.83 -142.90
C GLU A 92 111.20 11.40 -141.47
N LEU A 93 112.27 12.10 -141.05
CA LEU A 93 112.32 12.79 -139.76
C LEU A 93 111.23 13.88 -139.63
N CYS A 94 110.96 14.67 -140.68
CA CYS A 94 109.90 15.66 -140.68
C CYS A 94 108.51 15.03 -140.56
N ARG A 95 108.29 13.82 -141.08
CA ARG A 95 107.05 13.07 -140.90
C ARG A 95 106.90 12.60 -139.46
N GLU A 96 107.92 11.97 -138.89
CA GLU A 96 107.92 11.53 -137.49
C GLU A 96 107.67 12.69 -136.51
N GLN A 97 108.26 13.87 -136.76
CA GLN A 97 108.00 15.08 -135.98
C GLN A 97 106.56 15.61 -136.15
N ALA A 98 105.97 15.53 -137.35
CA ALA A 98 104.59 15.91 -137.58
C ALA A 98 103.61 14.95 -136.87
N ASP A 99 103.84 13.64 -136.97
CA ASP A 99 103.03 12.60 -136.32
C ASP A 99 103.12 12.73 -134.78
N HIS A 100 104.32 13.01 -134.24
CA HIS A 100 104.51 13.26 -132.81
C HIS A 100 103.82 14.54 -132.33
N LEU A 101 103.89 15.63 -133.11
CA LEU A 101 103.15 16.86 -132.83
C LEU A 101 101.63 16.63 -132.86
N GLN A 102 101.12 15.85 -133.82
CA GLN A 102 99.70 15.50 -133.86
C GLN A 102 99.30 14.73 -132.60
N ALA A 103 100.03 13.67 -132.23
CA ALA A 103 99.77 12.89 -131.01
C ALA A 103 99.76 13.77 -129.74
N LEU A 104 100.70 14.72 -129.62
CA LEU A 104 100.73 15.67 -128.51
C LEU A 104 99.53 16.64 -128.54
N THR A 105 99.05 17.08 -129.71
CA THR A 105 97.83 17.91 -129.79
C THR A 105 96.56 17.14 -129.43
N GLU A 106 96.48 15.86 -129.81
CA GLU A 106 95.39 14.96 -129.45
C GLU A 106 95.38 14.70 -127.93
N GLU A 107 96.53 14.33 -127.34
CA GLU A 107 96.67 14.18 -125.89
C GLU A 107 96.27 15.47 -125.15
N ASN A 108 96.78 16.63 -125.58
CA ASN A 108 96.45 17.93 -125.01
C ASN A 108 94.95 18.24 -125.08
N SER A 109 94.27 17.81 -126.15
CA SER A 109 92.81 17.95 -126.29
C SER A 109 92.04 17.06 -125.31
N THR A 110 92.47 15.80 -125.11
CA THR A 110 91.83 14.88 -124.15
C THR A 110 92.05 15.33 -122.71
N LEU A 111 93.25 15.81 -122.36
CA LEU A 111 93.55 16.38 -121.05
C LEU A 111 92.70 17.64 -120.77
N LYS A 112 92.51 18.52 -121.77
CA LYS A 112 91.59 19.68 -121.67
C LYS A 112 90.13 19.28 -121.45
N MET A 113 89.68 18.13 -121.97
CA MET A 113 88.35 17.61 -121.69
C MET A 113 88.27 17.04 -120.26
N ARG A 114 89.24 16.22 -119.85
CA ARG A 114 89.29 15.64 -118.50
C ARG A 114 89.37 16.70 -117.40
N VAL A 115 90.07 17.82 -117.62
CA VAL A 115 90.06 18.95 -116.67
C VAL A 115 88.66 19.55 -116.52
N LYS A 116 87.92 19.77 -117.62
CA LYS A 116 86.53 20.27 -117.56
C LYS A 116 85.58 19.29 -116.87
N GLU A 117 85.77 17.98 -117.08
CA GLU A 117 85.00 16.94 -116.40
C GLU A 117 85.25 16.96 -114.88
N CYS A 118 86.51 17.10 -114.46
CA CYS A 118 86.87 17.30 -113.06
C CYS A 118 86.28 18.61 -112.48
N ASP A 119 86.34 19.72 -113.20
CA ASP A 119 85.77 21.01 -112.77
C ASP A 119 84.24 20.91 -112.56
N VAL A 120 83.53 20.22 -113.46
CA VAL A 120 82.08 19.99 -113.34
C VAL A 120 81.78 19.04 -112.17
N ALA A 121 82.55 17.98 -111.98
CA ALA A 121 82.40 17.07 -110.86
C ALA A 121 82.66 17.75 -109.50
N ALA A 122 83.66 18.64 -109.43
CA ALA A 122 83.96 19.42 -108.24
C ALA A 122 82.82 20.39 -107.88
N ARG A 123 82.28 21.11 -108.86
CA ARG A 123 81.11 22.00 -108.66
C ARG A 123 79.88 21.22 -108.20
N TYR A 124 79.59 20.08 -108.83
CA TYR A 124 78.46 19.23 -108.42
C TYR A 124 78.62 18.65 -107.01
N ALA A 125 79.85 18.41 -106.55
CA ALA A 125 80.12 18.01 -105.17
C ALA A 125 79.86 19.16 -104.17
N ASP A 126 80.23 20.39 -104.52
CA ASP A 126 80.00 21.60 -103.70
C ASP A 126 78.50 21.99 -103.66
N ASP A 127 77.81 21.97 -104.80
CA ASP A 127 76.34 22.09 -104.89
C ASP A 127 75.65 21.05 -104.00
N ARG A 128 76.14 19.81 -103.99
CA ARG A 128 75.59 18.75 -103.13
C ARG A 128 75.90 18.97 -101.65
N ALA A 129 77.06 19.52 -101.31
CA ALA A 129 77.43 19.86 -99.93
C ALA A 129 76.60 21.02 -99.39
N THR A 130 76.39 22.08 -100.17
CA THR A 130 75.54 23.22 -99.80
C THR A 130 74.05 22.81 -99.69
N VAL A 131 73.56 21.94 -100.57
CA VAL A 131 72.21 21.33 -100.45
C VAL A 131 72.10 20.43 -99.21
N ALA A 132 73.16 19.72 -98.82
CA ALA A 132 73.16 18.93 -97.57
C ALA A 132 73.12 19.84 -96.33
N ALA A 133 73.98 20.85 -96.26
CA ALA A 133 74.05 21.78 -95.14
C ALA A 133 72.77 22.61 -94.97
N THR A 134 72.15 23.06 -96.06
CA THR A 134 70.85 23.77 -96.01
C THR A 134 69.72 22.85 -95.56
N ARG A 135 69.69 21.58 -96.00
CA ARG A 135 68.72 20.58 -95.51
C ARG A 135 68.90 20.28 -94.03
N GLN A 136 70.14 20.15 -93.55
CA GLN A 136 70.44 19.98 -92.13
C GLN A 136 69.90 21.16 -91.32
N ARG A 137 70.22 22.41 -91.73
CA ARG A 137 69.73 23.61 -91.05
C ARG A 137 68.21 23.73 -91.03
N VAL A 138 67.51 23.27 -92.07
CA VAL A 138 66.03 23.21 -92.10
C VAL A 138 65.49 22.13 -91.16
N ALA A 139 66.20 21.01 -90.98
CA ALA A 139 65.84 19.99 -89.99
C ALA A 139 66.05 20.49 -88.54
N GLU A 140 67.17 21.16 -88.27
CA GLU A 140 67.48 21.78 -86.98
C GLU A 140 66.44 22.84 -86.58
N LEU A 141 66.06 23.72 -87.51
CA LEU A 141 64.99 24.72 -87.29
C LEU A 141 63.64 24.05 -87.00
N ARG A 142 63.26 23.02 -87.77
CA ARG A 142 62.02 22.26 -87.52
C ARG A 142 62.01 21.51 -86.20
N GLN A 143 63.17 21.03 -85.74
CA GLN A 143 63.30 20.43 -84.42
C GLN A 143 63.03 21.49 -83.34
N GLN A 144 63.64 22.67 -83.44
CA GLN A 144 63.40 23.79 -82.50
C GLN A 144 61.95 24.27 -82.51
N GLU A 145 61.30 24.34 -83.69
CA GLU A 145 59.87 24.65 -83.83
C GLU A 145 58.98 23.60 -83.14
N LEU A 146 59.32 22.30 -83.24
CA LEU A 146 58.60 21.22 -82.59
C LEU A 146 58.82 21.20 -81.07
N GLU A 147 60.05 21.40 -80.60
CA GLU A 147 60.40 21.50 -79.17
C GLU A 147 59.65 22.67 -78.52
N ALA A 148 59.70 23.86 -79.12
CA ALA A 148 58.95 25.03 -78.63
C ALA A 148 57.42 24.83 -78.65
N SER A 149 56.90 24.08 -79.62
CA SER A 149 55.47 23.72 -79.69
C SER A 149 55.06 22.75 -78.58
N VAL A 150 55.91 21.77 -78.27
CA VAL A 150 55.71 20.83 -77.15
C VAL A 150 55.78 21.56 -75.80
N ASP A 151 56.77 22.43 -75.59
CA ASP A 151 56.89 23.23 -74.37
C ASP A 151 55.68 24.17 -74.19
N ALA A 152 55.20 24.79 -75.27
CA ALA A 152 53.98 25.61 -75.22
C ALA A 152 52.74 24.77 -74.85
N ALA A 153 52.61 23.56 -75.40
CA ALA A 153 51.52 22.64 -75.06
C ALA A 153 51.60 22.17 -73.59
N ILE A 154 52.80 21.86 -73.08
CA ILE A 154 53.02 21.51 -71.67
C ILE A 154 52.58 22.67 -70.77
N GLN A 155 53.03 23.91 -71.04
CA GLN A 155 52.65 25.08 -70.26
C GLN A 155 51.13 25.36 -70.27
N ILE A 156 50.44 25.06 -71.38
CA ILE A 156 48.97 25.18 -71.46
C ILE A 156 48.33 24.11 -70.57
N CYS A 157 48.77 22.85 -70.66
CA CYS A 157 48.28 21.76 -69.81
C CYS A 157 48.52 22.01 -68.31
N GLU A 158 49.67 22.56 -67.94
CA GLU A 158 49.97 22.95 -66.55
C GLU A 158 49.06 24.08 -66.05
N LYS A 159 48.87 25.14 -66.85
CA LYS A 159 47.95 26.24 -66.52
C LYS A 159 46.50 25.76 -66.41
N MET A 160 46.05 24.87 -67.29
CA MET A 160 44.74 24.24 -67.22
C MET A 160 44.60 23.37 -65.97
N LYS A 161 45.63 22.59 -65.61
CA LYS A 161 45.64 21.77 -64.39
C LYS A 161 45.50 22.65 -63.14
N VAL A 162 46.34 23.68 -62.99
CA VAL A 162 46.28 24.60 -61.84
C VAL A 162 44.91 25.27 -61.76
N SER A 163 44.36 25.75 -62.89
CA SER A 163 43.04 26.37 -62.92
C SER A 163 41.91 25.40 -62.54
N LEU A 164 41.99 24.12 -62.93
CA LEU A 164 41.03 23.09 -62.51
C LEU A 164 41.16 22.75 -61.01
N GLU A 165 42.38 22.71 -60.47
CA GLU A 165 42.64 22.52 -59.04
C GLU A 165 42.11 23.72 -58.22
N GLU A 166 42.31 24.96 -58.67
CA GLU A 166 41.73 26.16 -58.08
C GLU A 166 40.20 26.15 -58.10
N VAL A 167 39.59 25.75 -59.22
CA VAL A 167 38.13 25.66 -59.36
C VAL A 167 37.53 24.59 -58.44
N ASP A 168 38.14 23.39 -58.33
CA ASP A 168 37.60 22.37 -57.43
C ASP A 168 37.86 22.71 -55.96
N VAL A 169 39.00 23.33 -55.60
CA VAL A 169 39.21 23.89 -54.24
C VAL A 169 38.19 24.97 -53.90
N SER A 170 37.86 25.85 -54.85
CA SER A 170 36.82 26.89 -54.68
C SER A 170 35.44 26.27 -54.48
N LYS A 171 35.06 25.29 -55.30
CA LYS A 171 33.82 24.51 -55.19
C LYS A 171 33.75 23.72 -53.87
N GLN A 172 34.83 23.07 -53.46
CA GLN A 172 34.93 22.36 -52.18
C GLN A 172 34.86 23.31 -50.97
N ARG A 173 35.26 24.58 -51.12
CA ARG A 173 35.04 25.61 -50.10
C ARG A 173 33.57 26.00 -50.06
N ALA A 174 32.99 26.44 -51.18
CA ALA A 174 31.58 26.85 -51.25
C ALA A 174 30.60 25.75 -50.76
N LEU A 175 30.89 24.47 -51.03
CA LEU A 175 30.10 23.34 -50.50
C LEU A 175 30.25 23.17 -48.98
N ARG A 176 31.42 23.44 -48.39
CA ARG A 176 31.60 23.46 -46.93
C ARG A 176 30.89 24.64 -46.31
N ASP A 177 31.06 25.84 -46.86
CA ASP A 177 30.40 27.07 -46.41
C ASP A 177 28.86 26.89 -46.42
N GLN A 178 28.32 26.16 -47.40
CA GLN A 178 26.90 25.81 -47.50
C GLN A 178 26.47 24.76 -46.46
N ILE A 179 27.28 23.74 -46.20
CA ILE A 179 27.02 22.74 -45.14
C ILE A 179 27.03 23.40 -43.75
N GLU A 180 27.99 24.30 -43.48
CA GLU A 180 28.08 25.05 -42.23
C GLU A 180 26.84 25.96 -42.03
N GLN A 181 26.35 26.59 -43.10
CA GLN A 181 25.07 27.33 -43.06
C GLN A 181 23.87 26.43 -42.77
N PHE A 182 23.78 25.25 -43.40
CA PHE A 182 22.70 24.30 -43.11
C PHE A 182 22.76 23.73 -41.68
N GLU A 183 23.96 23.46 -41.14
CA GLU A 183 24.14 23.06 -39.75
C GLU A 183 23.75 24.20 -38.78
N ALA A 184 24.16 25.43 -39.02
CA ALA A 184 23.76 26.59 -38.22
C ALA A 184 22.24 26.81 -38.22
N ILE A 185 21.58 26.65 -39.38
CA ILE A 185 20.12 26.69 -39.48
C ILE A 185 19.48 25.51 -38.73
N ARG A 186 20.03 24.29 -38.86
CA ARG A 186 19.54 23.09 -38.15
C ARG A 186 19.60 23.26 -36.64
N ILE A 187 20.73 23.74 -36.11
CA ILE A 187 20.92 24.03 -34.68
C ILE A 187 19.90 25.07 -34.23
N THR A 188 19.79 26.20 -34.94
CA THR A 188 18.83 27.28 -34.61
C THR A 188 17.37 26.79 -34.62
N LEU A 189 17.03 25.87 -35.53
CA LEU A 189 15.69 25.29 -35.63
C LEU A 189 15.39 24.29 -34.49
N VAL A 190 16.38 23.46 -34.10
CA VAL A 190 16.28 22.58 -32.93
C VAL A 190 16.12 23.42 -31.66
N ASP A 191 16.98 24.42 -31.45
CA ASP A 191 16.90 25.41 -30.36
C ASP A 191 15.49 26.04 -30.25
N HIS A 192 14.89 26.40 -31.38
CA HIS A 192 13.54 26.98 -31.42
C HIS A 192 12.47 25.98 -30.99
N TYR A 193 12.52 24.74 -31.48
CA TYR A 193 11.55 23.71 -31.12
C TYR A 193 11.71 23.24 -29.67
N GLU A 194 12.94 23.08 -29.16
CA GLU A 194 13.19 22.73 -27.75
C GLU A 194 12.68 23.83 -26.81
N LYS A 195 12.92 25.11 -27.12
CA LYS A 195 12.39 26.24 -26.35
C LYS A 195 10.86 26.28 -26.37
N ARG A 196 10.25 26.03 -27.53
CA ARG A 196 8.78 25.93 -27.67
C ARG A 196 8.21 24.74 -26.90
N GLU A 197 8.87 23.59 -26.92
CA GLU A 197 8.47 22.40 -26.14
C GLU A 197 8.64 22.65 -24.63
N GLY A 198 9.67 23.39 -24.21
CA GLY A 198 9.81 23.89 -22.84
C GLY A 198 8.61 24.72 -22.41
N LEU A 199 8.30 25.79 -23.16
CA LEU A 199 7.16 26.67 -22.89
C LEU A 199 5.83 25.90 -22.80
N VAL A 200 5.52 25.04 -23.76
CA VAL A 200 4.27 24.24 -23.76
C VAL A 200 4.22 23.26 -22.58
N ARG A 201 5.35 22.67 -22.18
CA ARG A 201 5.41 21.79 -20.99
C ARG A 201 5.19 22.57 -19.69
N ASP A 202 5.70 23.78 -19.58
CA ASP A 202 5.53 24.60 -18.38
C ASP A 202 4.16 25.31 -18.32
N GLU A 203 3.59 25.71 -19.45
CA GLU A 203 2.17 26.12 -19.56
C GLU A 203 1.24 24.99 -19.11
N PHE A 204 1.44 23.76 -19.62
CA PHE A 204 0.66 22.59 -19.21
C PHE A 204 0.85 22.26 -17.71
N ARG A 205 2.09 22.32 -17.22
CA ARG A 205 2.40 22.13 -15.79
C ARG A 205 1.66 23.16 -14.92
N HIS A 206 1.63 24.41 -15.34
CA HIS A 206 0.94 25.49 -14.62
C HIS A 206 -0.58 25.28 -14.61
N GLN A 207 -1.19 24.95 -15.75
CA GLN A 207 -2.62 24.61 -15.84
C GLN A 207 -2.99 23.41 -14.96
N VAL A 208 -2.14 22.37 -14.92
CA VAL A 208 -2.36 21.21 -14.02
C VAL A 208 -2.26 21.62 -12.55
N GLN A 209 -1.32 22.49 -12.18
CA GLN A 209 -1.21 23.03 -10.81
C GLN A 209 -2.40 23.92 -10.43
N GLU A 210 -2.89 24.75 -11.36
CA GLU A 210 -4.07 25.60 -11.18
C GLU A 210 -5.33 24.75 -10.97
N ILE A 211 -5.55 23.74 -11.80
CA ILE A 211 -6.66 22.78 -11.64
C ILE A 211 -6.56 22.03 -10.30
N GLN A 212 -5.36 21.60 -9.90
CA GLN A 212 -5.13 20.95 -8.61
C GLN A 212 -5.42 21.90 -7.43
N GLY A 213 -5.05 23.19 -7.54
CA GLY A 213 -5.38 24.23 -6.57
C GLY A 213 -6.89 24.38 -6.41
N HIS A 214 -7.61 24.64 -7.51
CA HIS A 214 -9.07 24.76 -7.52
C HIS A 214 -9.78 23.50 -6.98
N MET A 215 -9.25 22.30 -7.27
CA MET A 215 -9.78 21.05 -6.70
C MET A 215 -9.59 20.96 -5.18
N VAL A 216 -8.43 21.36 -4.65
CA VAL A 216 -8.16 21.37 -3.21
C VAL A 216 -9.03 22.43 -2.51
N GLU A 217 -9.19 23.62 -3.07
CA GLU A 217 -10.07 24.67 -2.55
C GLU A 217 -11.54 24.23 -2.53
N ALA A 218 -12.04 23.61 -3.61
CA ALA A 218 -13.40 23.08 -3.68
C ALA A 218 -13.64 21.94 -2.67
N LEU A 219 -12.65 21.06 -2.46
CA LEU A 219 -12.72 20.01 -1.44
C LEU A 219 -12.75 20.60 -0.03
N GLN A 220 -11.86 21.54 0.30
CA GLN A 220 -11.85 22.23 1.59
C GLN A 220 -13.15 23.00 1.84
N GLN A 221 -13.71 23.65 0.82
CA GLN A 221 -14.96 24.37 0.98
C GLN A 221 -16.14 23.42 1.22
N ARG A 222 -16.17 22.28 0.54
CA ARG A 222 -17.15 21.21 0.81
C ARG A 222 -16.98 20.61 2.21
N GLU A 223 -15.75 20.41 2.67
CA GLU A 223 -15.43 19.91 4.00
C GLU A 223 -15.89 20.87 5.11
N ARG A 224 -15.70 22.17 4.93
CA ARG A 224 -16.26 23.22 5.82
C ARG A 224 -17.78 23.14 5.86
N THR A 225 -18.46 23.15 4.71
CA THR A 225 -19.93 23.11 4.66
C THR A 225 -20.48 21.84 5.30
N LEU A 226 -19.87 20.67 5.05
CA LEU A 226 -20.26 19.42 5.74
C LEU A 226 -20.01 19.50 7.25
N SER A 227 -18.92 20.12 7.70
CA SER A 227 -18.66 20.31 9.14
C SER A 227 -19.70 21.21 9.79
N GLU A 228 -20.07 22.32 9.15
CA GLU A 228 -21.13 23.23 9.59
C GLU A 228 -22.51 22.51 9.65
N GLU A 229 -22.83 21.69 8.64
CA GLU A 229 -24.04 20.85 8.61
C GLU A 229 -24.04 19.79 9.74
N PHE A 230 -22.90 19.14 10.00
CA PHE A 230 -22.77 18.16 11.10
C PHE A 230 -22.85 18.83 12.47
N GLU A 231 -22.18 19.96 12.70
CA GLU A 231 -22.27 20.72 13.95
C GLU A 231 -23.69 21.23 14.21
N HIS A 232 -24.38 21.73 13.18
CA HIS A 232 -25.78 22.12 13.30
C HIS A 232 -26.66 20.92 13.64
N THR A 233 -26.49 19.79 12.96
CA THR A 233 -27.25 18.55 13.22
C THR A 233 -27.01 18.02 14.64
N LEU A 234 -25.76 17.99 15.09
CA LEU A 234 -25.41 17.63 16.47
C LEU A 234 -26.05 18.58 17.49
N SER A 235 -26.02 19.89 17.24
CA SER A 235 -26.65 20.89 18.11
C SER A 235 -28.16 20.70 18.23
N VAL A 236 -28.85 20.39 17.12
CA VAL A 236 -30.29 20.08 17.09
C VAL A 236 -30.60 18.78 17.84
N LEU A 237 -29.80 17.72 17.64
CA LEU A 237 -29.97 16.45 18.36
C LEU A 237 -29.74 16.61 19.87
N ASP A 238 -28.72 17.36 20.28
CA ASP A 238 -28.39 17.58 21.68
C ASP A 238 -29.43 18.49 22.35
N GLN A 239 -30.01 19.44 21.63
CA GLN A 239 -31.16 20.23 22.08
C GLN A 239 -32.42 19.36 22.25
N GLY A 240 -32.74 18.52 21.25
CA GLY A 240 -33.85 17.57 21.35
C GLY A 240 -33.69 16.59 22.52
N ARG A 241 -32.45 16.17 22.82
CA ARG A 241 -32.13 15.35 23.99
C ARG A 241 -32.43 16.10 25.29
N ARG A 242 -31.96 17.35 25.44
CA ARG A 242 -32.24 18.19 26.63
C ARG A 242 -33.75 18.42 26.83
N GLU A 243 -34.50 18.60 25.76
CA GLU A 243 -35.96 18.75 25.82
C GLU A 243 -36.68 17.46 26.22
N ALA A 244 -36.19 16.30 25.78
CA ALA A 244 -36.64 14.99 26.21
C ALA A 244 -36.29 14.71 27.69
N ASP A 245 -35.05 14.95 28.10
CA ASP A 245 -34.58 14.85 29.49
C ASP A 245 -35.46 15.73 30.41
N ALA A 246 -35.71 16.98 30.01
CA ALA A 246 -36.61 17.89 30.72
C ALA A 246 -38.08 17.47 30.69
N ALA A 247 -38.54 16.71 29.69
CA ALA A 247 -39.89 16.13 29.66
C ALA A 247 -40.02 14.93 30.62
N VAL A 248 -38.99 14.08 30.68
CA VAL A 248 -38.90 12.95 31.61
C VAL A 248 -38.90 13.45 33.06
N GLU A 249 -38.05 14.42 33.41
CA GLU A 249 -38.01 14.97 34.77
C GLU A 249 -39.27 15.75 35.16
N ARG A 250 -39.94 16.42 34.20
CA ARG A 250 -41.30 16.97 34.43
C ARG A 250 -42.32 15.87 34.73
N ARG A 251 -42.35 14.76 33.97
CA ARG A 251 -43.30 13.66 34.22
C ARG A 251 -42.99 12.92 35.51
N ARG A 252 -41.71 12.71 35.83
CA ARG A 252 -41.26 12.16 37.11
C ARG A 252 -41.71 13.03 38.28
N SER A 253 -41.42 14.33 38.24
CA SER A 253 -41.84 15.29 39.27
C SER A 253 -43.35 15.30 39.49
N ALA A 254 -44.14 15.20 38.40
CA ALA A 254 -45.59 15.05 38.47
C ALA A 254 -46.02 13.74 39.16
N MET A 255 -45.46 12.59 38.77
CA MET A 255 -45.80 11.31 39.42
C MET A 255 -45.34 11.24 40.89
N GLU A 256 -44.20 11.84 41.23
CA GLU A 256 -43.77 11.97 42.63
C GLU A 256 -44.73 12.86 43.44
N ALA A 257 -45.30 13.91 42.84
CA ALA A 257 -46.32 14.75 43.48
C ALA A 257 -47.67 14.03 43.61
N GLU A 258 -48.12 13.31 42.58
CA GLU A 258 -49.31 12.43 42.61
C GLU A 258 -49.16 11.35 43.71
N HIS A 259 -47.97 10.76 43.86
CA HIS A 259 -47.69 9.77 44.90
C HIS A 259 -47.68 10.38 46.31
N LYS A 260 -47.04 11.54 46.50
CA LYS A 260 -47.05 12.28 47.79
C LYS A 260 -48.48 12.71 48.17
N ALA A 261 -49.30 13.11 47.20
CA ALA A 261 -50.70 13.49 47.42
C ALA A 261 -51.59 12.29 47.80
N THR A 262 -51.45 11.14 47.12
CA THR A 262 -52.18 9.91 47.45
C THR A 262 -51.75 9.33 48.80
N GLN A 263 -50.45 9.35 49.13
CA GLN A 263 -49.95 8.99 50.45
C GLN A 263 -50.54 9.89 51.56
N ALA A 264 -50.57 11.21 51.34
CA ALA A 264 -51.16 12.15 52.30
C ALA A 264 -52.68 11.98 52.47
N ALA A 265 -53.40 11.55 51.43
CA ALA A 265 -54.82 11.21 51.52
C ALA A 265 -55.04 9.95 52.39
N LEU A 266 -54.26 8.88 52.16
CA LEU A 266 -54.33 7.65 52.96
C LEU A 266 -53.98 7.88 54.44
N HIS A 267 -53.04 8.77 54.75
CA HIS A 267 -52.74 9.13 56.13
C HIS A 267 -53.93 9.83 56.82
N ARG A 268 -54.61 10.77 56.14
CA ARG A 268 -55.81 11.43 56.68
C ARG A 268 -56.99 10.46 56.85
N GLU A 269 -57.18 9.55 55.90
CA GLU A 269 -58.22 8.52 55.99
C GLU A 269 -57.96 7.58 57.20
N LYS A 270 -56.71 7.17 57.41
CA LYS A 270 -56.29 6.43 58.61
C LYS A 270 -56.54 7.22 59.90
N GLU A 271 -56.24 8.51 59.93
CA GLU A 271 -56.50 9.38 61.10
C GLU A 271 -58.00 9.47 61.41
N VAL A 272 -58.85 9.64 60.40
CA VAL A 272 -60.31 9.64 60.55
C VAL A 272 -60.82 8.29 61.07
N TRP A 273 -60.32 7.17 60.54
CA TRP A 273 -60.70 5.83 60.99
C TRP A 273 -60.26 5.55 62.43
N MET A 274 -59.04 5.93 62.81
CA MET A 274 -58.54 5.83 64.18
C MET A 274 -59.40 6.66 65.15
N GLN A 275 -59.81 7.87 64.75
CA GLN A 275 -60.69 8.72 65.58
C GLN A 275 -62.10 8.13 65.70
N GLN A 276 -62.64 7.50 64.64
CA GLN A 276 -63.91 6.78 64.69
C GLN A 276 -63.83 5.60 65.69
N GLN A 277 -62.78 4.78 65.62
CA GLN A 277 -62.55 3.68 66.56
C GLN A 277 -62.42 4.16 68.01
N GLN A 278 -61.70 5.26 68.26
CA GLN A 278 -61.62 5.83 69.61
C GLN A 278 -62.99 6.30 70.11
N ASN A 279 -63.79 6.97 69.26
CA ASN A 279 -65.14 7.42 69.60
C ASN A 279 -66.08 6.23 69.92
N GLU A 280 -65.94 5.10 69.22
CA GLU A 280 -66.68 3.86 69.48
C GLU A 280 -66.29 3.23 70.83
N ILE A 281 -64.99 3.19 71.15
CA ILE A 281 -64.47 2.71 72.44
C ILE A 281 -64.97 3.60 73.59
N ASP A 282 -64.85 4.93 73.47
CA ASP A 282 -65.33 5.88 74.48
C ASP A 282 -66.85 5.77 74.68
N GLY A 283 -67.60 5.56 73.59
CA GLY A 283 -69.03 5.29 73.62
C GLY A 283 -69.38 3.95 74.28
N PHE A 284 -68.55 2.92 74.13
CA PHE A 284 -68.70 1.64 74.84
C PHE A 284 -68.42 1.79 76.34
N VAL A 285 -67.31 2.42 76.71
CA VAL A 285 -66.94 2.67 78.11
C VAL A 285 -68.01 3.47 78.84
N ARG A 286 -68.60 4.49 78.20
CA ARG A 286 -69.71 5.26 78.77
C ARG A 286 -70.94 4.39 79.07
N ARG A 287 -71.36 3.56 78.11
CA ARG A 287 -72.48 2.61 78.29
C ARG A 287 -72.21 1.53 79.34
N VAL A 288 -70.95 1.18 79.60
CA VAL A 288 -70.58 0.28 80.71
C VAL A 288 -70.77 1.00 82.05
N LYS A 289 -70.27 2.24 82.19
CA LYS A 289 -70.46 3.06 83.40
C LYS A 289 -71.93 3.34 83.70
N GLU A 290 -72.73 3.70 82.70
CA GLU A 290 -74.19 3.89 82.84
C GLU A 290 -74.90 2.64 83.40
N ARG A 291 -74.45 1.43 83.01
CA ARG A 291 -74.98 0.16 83.53
C ARG A 291 -74.49 -0.16 84.93
N GLU A 292 -73.23 0.16 85.23
CA GLU A 292 -72.62 0.02 86.56
C GLU A 292 -73.31 0.93 87.58
N GLU A 293 -73.48 2.22 87.24
CA GLU A 293 -74.23 3.19 88.04
C GLU A 293 -75.69 2.76 88.25
N TRP A 294 -76.36 2.22 87.22
CA TRP A 294 -77.71 1.68 87.36
C TRP A 294 -77.75 0.48 88.32
N ALA A 295 -76.79 -0.45 88.21
CA ALA A 295 -76.70 -1.62 89.09
C ALA A 295 -76.38 -1.23 90.55
N LEU A 296 -75.46 -0.28 90.77
CA LEU A 296 -75.13 0.26 92.09
C LEU A 296 -76.33 0.96 92.73
N ASN A 297 -77.07 1.77 91.97
CA ASN A 297 -78.31 2.39 92.46
C ASN A 297 -79.39 1.36 92.81
N ALA A 298 -79.51 0.27 92.02
CA ALA A 298 -80.43 -0.82 92.31
C ALA A 298 -80.03 -1.64 93.56
N ILE A 299 -78.73 -1.79 93.84
CA ILE A 299 -78.22 -2.38 95.09
C ILE A 299 -78.54 -1.45 96.27
N ALA A 300 -78.17 -0.17 96.19
CA ALA A 300 -78.40 0.80 97.25
C ALA A 300 -79.89 0.96 97.61
N GLN A 301 -80.82 0.81 96.65
CA GLN A 301 -82.25 0.77 96.97
C GLN A 301 -82.65 -0.51 97.70
N ARG A 302 -82.15 -1.68 97.31
CA ARG A 302 -82.41 -2.95 98.01
C ARG A 302 -81.87 -2.94 99.44
N GLU A 303 -80.73 -2.32 99.67
CA GLU A 303 -80.16 -2.15 101.02
C GLU A 303 -81.09 -1.32 101.92
N ARG A 304 -81.61 -0.19 101.42
CA ARG A 304 -82.64 0.61 102.15
C ARG A 304 -83.89 -0.21 102.45
N ASP A 305 -84.39 -0.96 101.46
CA ASP A 305 -85.57 -1.82 101.61
C ASP A 305 -85.36 -2.94 102.64
N VAL A 306 -84.13 -3.44 102.80
CA VAL A 306 -83.76 -4.43 103.82
C VAL A 306 -83.66 -3.79 105.21
N VAL A 307 -82.98 -2.65 105.34
CA VAL A 307 -82.86 -1.93 106.63
C VAL A 307 -84.25 -1.57 107.18
N GLN A 308 -85.15 -1.04 106.34
CA GLN A 308 -86.53 -0.74 106.74
C GLN A 308 -87.35 -1.98 107.17
N ARG A 309 -86.99 -3.18 106.69
CA ARG A 309 -87.62 -4.44 107.15
C ARG A 309 -87.05 -4.89 108.49
N GLU A 310 -85.74 -4.76 108.70
CA GLU A 310 -85.13 -5.05 110.01
C GLU A 310 -85.66 -4.11 111.10
N GLU A 311 -85.81 -2.81 110.81
CA GLU A 311 -86.37 -1.83 111.76
C GLU A 311 -87.80 -2.18 112.18
N ARG A 312 -88.65 -2.59 111.23
CA ARG A 312 -90.02 -3.08 111.52
C ARG A 312 -90.00 -4.35 112.37
N LEU A 313 -89.17 -5.34 112.01
CA LEU A 313 -89.06 -6.59 112.77
C LEU A 313 -88.53 -6.36 114.20
N ARG A 314 -87.60 -5.42 114.40
CA ARG A 314 -87.13 -5.01 115.75
C ARG A 314 -88.26 -4.34 116.55
N ALA A 315 -89.08 -3.49 115.93
CA ALA A 315 -90.23 -2.88 116.59
C ALA A 315 -91.32 -3.91 116.96
N GLU A 316 -91.64 -4.84 116.05
CA GLU A 316 -92.59 -5.94 116.28
C GLU A 316 -92.13 -6.87 117.43
N GLN A 317 -90.83 -7.21 117.49
CA GLN A 317 -90.27 -7.98 118.59
C GLN A 317 -90.37 -7.26 119.94
N CYS A 318 -90.12 -5.94 119.97
CA CYS A 318 -90.21 -5.15 121.20
C CYS A 318 -91.65 -5.07 121.74
N LEU A 319 -92.64 -4.92 120.86
CA LEU A 319 -94.06 -4.97 121.22
C LEU A 319 -94.46 -6.35 121.77
N LEU A 320 -94.00 -7.44 121.14
CA LEU A 320 -94.23 -8.81 121.60
C LEU A 320 -93.65 -9.08 123.00
N GLN A 321 -92.48 -8.51 123.33
CA GLN A 321 -91.93 -8.60 124.68
C GLN A 321 -92.82 -7.89 125.71
N GLN A 322 -93.22 -6.64 125.46
CA GLN A 322 -94.10 -5.88 126.36
C GLN A 322 -95.46 -6.57 126.58
N GLU A 323 -96.06 -7.17 125.53
CA GLU A 323 -97.26 -7.98 125.68
C GLU A 323 -97.06 -9.23 126.55
N SER A 324 -95.88 -9.85 126.47
CA SER A 324 -95.56 -11.04 127.26
C SER A 324 -95.40 -10.71 128.74
N GLU A 325 -94.72 -9.62 129.07
CA GLU A 325 -94.54 -9.11 130.44
C GLU A 325 -95.90 -8.72 131.06
N ALA A 326 -96.74 -8.00 130.31
CA ALA A 326 -98.10 -7.66 130.74
C ALA A 326 -99.01 -8.89 130.95
N LYS A 327 -98.79 -9.99 130.21
CA LYS A 327 -99.47 -11.28 130.43
C LYS A 327 -98.98 -12.01 131.68
N VAL A 328 -97.71 -11.85 132.08
CA VAL A 328 -97.18 -12.42 133.33
C VAL A 328 -97.72 -11.65 134.53
N ALA A 329 -97.60 -10.32 134.56
CA ALA A 329 -98.03 -9.49 135.68
C ALA A 329 -99.53 -9.71 136.05
N ARG A 330 -100.41 -9.78 135.04
CA ARG A 330 -101.85 -10.06 135.25
C ARG A 330 -102.13 -11.46 135.84
N ARG A 331 -101.25 -12.45 135.61
CA ARG A 331 -101.39 -13.80 136.19
C ARG A 331 -100.93 -13.83 137.64
N GLU A 332 -99.85 -13.12 137.97
CA GLU A 332 -99.36 -12.99 139.34
C GLU A 332 -100.35 -12.24 140.24
N GLU A 333 -100.93 -11.15 139.75
CA GLU A 333 -101.97 -10.39 140.45
C GLU A 333 -103.25 -11.23 140.68
N ALA A 334 -103.69 -11.99 139.68
CA ALA A 334 -104.84 -12.90 139.81
C ALA A 334 -104.58 -14.05 140.80
N LEU A 335 -103.37 -14.63 140.80
CA LEU A 335 -102.96 -15.64 141.78
C LEU A 335 -102.96 -15.08 143.21
N ARG A 336 -102.43 -13.87 143.39
CA ARG A 336 -102.40 -13.18 144.69
C ARG A 336 -103.81 -12.96 145.25
N LEU A 337 -104.71 -12.40 144.45
CA LEU A 337 -106.13 -12.23 144.79
C LEU A 337 -106.85 -13.54 145.13
N HIS A 338 -106.47 -14.65 144.47
CA HIS A 338 -107.01 -15.97 144.77
C HIS A 338 -106.54 -16.49 146.15
N TYR A 339 -105.26 -16.34 146.47
CA TYR A 339 -104.74 -16.74 147.79
C TYR A 339 -105.27 -15.88 148.94
N GLU A 340 -105.39 -14.56 148.75
CA GLU A 340 -105.93 -13.65 149.76
C GLU A 340 -107.40 -14.01 150.12
N ARG A 341 -108.25 -14.32 149.12
CA ARG A 341 -109.62 -14.81 149.37
C ARG A 341 -109.67 -16.17 150.07
N ALA A 342 -108.83 -17.11 149.65
CA ALA A 342 -108.79 -18.45 150.27
C ALA A 342 -108.44 -18.39 151.77
N ILE A 343 -107.62 -17.41 152.18
CA ILE A 343 -107.30 -17.17 153.59
C ILE A 343 -108.50 -16.61 154.35
N GLU A 344 -109.23 -15.63 153.79
CA GLU A 344 -110.43 -15.08 154.44
C GLU A 344 -111.53 -16.12 154.64
N ASP A 345 -111.83 -16.93 153.62
CA ASP A 345 -112.92 -17.91 153.70
C ASP A 345 -112.57 -19.06 154.65
N MET A 346 -111.29 -19.44 154.74
CA MET A 346 -110.80 -20.37 155.76
C MET A 346 -110.94 -19.79 157.19
N GLN A 347 -110.68 -18.49 157.40
CA GLN A 347 -110.93 -17.84 158.69
C GLN A 347 -112.42 -17.80 159.06
N LYS A 348 -113.31 -17.50 158.11
CA LYS A 348 -114.78 -17.55 158.31
C LYS A 348 -115.25 -18.97 158.64
N GLY A 349 -114.68 -19.98 157.98
CA GLY A 349 -114.92 -21.40 158.26
C GLY A 349 -114.61 -21.78 159.72
N PHE A 350 -113.39 -21.51 160.18
CA PHE A 350 -112.98 -21.77 161.57
C PHE A 350 -113.84 -21.03 162.60
N GLN A 351 -114.28 -19.80 162.31
CA GLN A 351 -115.18 -19.07 163.21
C GLN A 351 -116.55 -19.76 163.33
N MET A 352 -117.15 -20.18 162.21
CA MET A 352 -118.45 -20.89 162.24
C MET A 352 -118.37 -22.27 162.89
N GLU A 353 -117.28 -23.02 162.71
CA GLU A 353 -117.09 -24.30 163.41
C GLU A 353 -116.93 -24.10 164.92
N ARG A 354 -116.17 -23.08 165.34
CA ARG A 354 -116.02 -22.76 166.77
C ARG A 354 -117.34 -22.32 167.41
N GLN A 355 -118.21 -21.64 166.65
CA GLN A 355 -119.57 -21.29 167.08
C GLN A 355 -120.40 -22.55 167.30
N LYS A 356 -120.53 -23.41 166.28
CA LYS A 356 -121.29 -24.68 166.33
C LYS A 356 -120.84 -25.61 167.45
N LEU A 357 -119.53 -25.71 167.68
CA LEU A 357 -118.97 -26.54 168.75
C LEU A 357 -119.38 -26.04 170.14
N ASN A 358 -119.38 -24.71 170.33
CA ASN A 358 -119.80 -24.08 171.58
C ASN A 358 -121.30 -24.27 171.83
N ASP A 359 -122.13 -24.10 170.79
CA ASP A 359 -123.58 -24.32 170.86
C ASP A 359 -123.91 -25.79 171.19
N ALA A 360 -123.21 -26.75 170.56
CA ALA A 360 -123.37 -28.18 170.83
C ALA A 360 -122.94 -28.58 172.24
N PHE A 361 -121.86 -27.99 172.79
CA PHE A 361 -121.48 -28.20 174.20
C PHE A 361 -122.56 -27.65 175.16
N LEU A 362 -123.12 -26.48 174.87
CA LEU A 362 -124.20 -25.90 175.68
C LEU A 362 -125.45 -26.79 175.69
N GLU A 363 -125.84 -27.31 174.53
CA GLU A 363 -126.99 -28.23 174.40
C GLU A 363 -126.75 -29.56 175.13
N GLN A 364 -125.53 -30.11 175.09
CA GLN A 364 -125.17 -31.33 175.84
C GLN A 364 -125.23 -31.11 177.36
N VAL A 365 -124.70 -29.99 177.87
CA VAL A 365 -124.79 -29.64 179.30
C VAL A 365 -126.25 -29.51 179.74
N GLN A 366 -127.10 -28.86 178.92
CA GLN A 366 -128.51 -28.67 179.24
C GLN A 366 -129.31 -29.99 179.16
N LYS A 367 -128.99 -30.89 178.23
CA LYS A 367 -129.54 -32.26 178.19
C LYS A 367 -129.12 -33.08 179.41
N LEU A 368 -127.85 -33.04 179.81
CA LEU A 368 -127.35 -33.73 181.01
C LEU A 368 -128.01 -33.22 182.30
N SER A 369 -128.14 -31.91 182.46
CA SER A 369 -128.82 -31.31 183.62
C SER A 369 -130.29 -31.74 183.70
N ASN A 370 -131.03 -31.68 182.58
CA ASN A 370 -132.42 -32.13 182.52
C ASN A 370 -132.55 -33.63 182.87
N LEU A 371 -131.69 -34.49 182.30
CA LEU A 371 -131.70 -35.94 182.54
C LEU A 371 -131.39 -36.27 184.01
N HIS A 372 -130.46 -35.56 184.64
CA HIS A 372 -130.10 -35.75 186.04
C HIS A 372 -131.27 -35.40 186.98
N CYS A 373 -131.91 -34.25 186.76
CA CYS A 373 -133.12 -33.85 187.48
C CYS A 373 -134.36 -34.70 187.13
N GLN A 374 -134.29 -35.55 186.10
CA GLN A 374 -135.34 -36.53 185.78
C GLN A 374 -135.09 -37.83 186.55
N ASN A 375 -133.86 -38.35 186.54
CA ASN A 375 -133.42 -39.52 187.32
C ASN A 375 -133.68 -39.37 188.83
N GLU A 376 -133.42 -38.21 189.44
CA GLU A 376 -133.72 -38.02 190.88
C GLU A 376 -135.22 -38.13 191.18
N ARG A 377 -136.08 -37.60 190.31
CA ARG A 377 -137.54 -37.71 190.43
C ARG A 377 -138.08 -39.10 190.07
N GLU A 378 -137.32 -39.91 189.33
CA GLU A 378 -137.58 -41.33 189.09
C GLU A 378 -137.22 -42.15 190.34
N MET A 379 -136.03 -41.91 190.92
CA MET A 379 -135.53 -42.56 192.13
C MET A 379 -136.42 -42.27 193.36
N GLU A 380 -136.89 -41.03 193.54
CA GLU A 380 -137.86 -40.69 194.58
C GLU A 380 -139.19 -41.47 194.45
N ARG A 381 -139.63 -41.77 193.23
CA ARG A 381 -140.84 -42.58 193.00
C ARG A 381 -140.58 -44.05 193.29
N MET A 382 -139.49 -44.61 192.75
CA MET A 382 -139.03 -45.97 193.03
C MET A 382 -138.88 -46.26 194.53
N HIS A 383 -138.31 -45.34 195.31
CA HIS A 383 -138.20 -45.50 196.76
C HIS A 383 -139.57 -45.50 197.46
N ARG A 384 -140.48 -44.57 197.11
CA ARG A 384 -141.85 -44.52 197.69
C ARG A 384 -142.77 -45.67 197.26
N GLU A 385 -142.44 -46.38 196.18
CA GLU A 385 -143.13 -47.62 195.79
C GLU A 385 -142.55 -48.83 196.53
N ARG A 386 -141.22 -48.93 196.63
CA ARG A 386 -140.54 -50.03 197.33
C ARG A 386 -140.82 -50.06 198.84
N GLU A 387 -141.12 -48.92 199.45
CA GLU A 387 -141.61 -48.86 200.85
C GLU A 387 -143.03 -49.44 201.04
N ARG A 388 -143.86 -49.53 199.98
CA ARG A 388 -145.21 -50.12 200.07
C ARG A 388 -145.20 -51.63 199.90
N GLU A 389 -144.34 -52.16 199.05
CA GLU A 389 -144.27 -53.61 198.77
C GLU A 389 -143.64 -54.44 199.91
N LEU A 390 -143.08 -53.78 200.94
CA LEU A 390 -142.75 -54.41 202.24
C LEU A 390 -143.96 -55.05 202.97
N SER A 391 -145.17 -54.96 202.42
CA SER A 391 -146.41 -55.37 203.07
C SER A 391 -146.80 -56.85 202.93
N ARG A 392 -146.27 -57.63 201.97
CA ARG A 392 -146.74 -59.02 201.72
C ARG A 392 -145.66 -60.05 201.28
N LEU A 393 -145.21 -60.82 202.27
CA LEU A 393 -144.84 -62.25 202.23
C LEU A 393 -143.57 -62.74 201.48
N HIS A 394 -142.58 -63.10 202.32
CA HIS A 394 -141.77 -64.33 202.31
C HIS A 394 -142.43 -65.62 201.74
N PRO A 395 -141.71 -66.75 201.48
CA PRO A 395 -140.24 -66.96 201.44
C PRO A 395 -139.66 -67.91 200.33
N HIS A 396 -138.36 -67.75 200.03
CA HIS A 396 -137.40 -68.78 199.53
C HIS A 396 -137.58 -69.48 198.14
N LEU A 397 -136.47 -70.13 197.71
CA LEU A 397 -136.20 -70.95 196.50
C LEU A 397 -135.89 -70.27 195.14
N ASP A 398 -134.63 -70.48 194.70
CA ASP A 398 -134.18 -71.17 193.47
C ASP A 398 -134.16 -70.59 192.03
N ASN A 399 -132.98 -70.81 191.40
CA ASN A 399 -132.67 -71.22 190.01
C ASN A 399 -132.88 -70.28 188.78
N ASP A 400 -131.82 -69.54 188.45
CA ASP A 400 -130.93 -69.77 187.29
C ASP A 400 -131.53 -70.25 185.93
N SER A 401 -131.56 -69.34 184.92
CA SER A 401 -131.57 -69.60 183.45
C SER A 401 -131.62 -68.26 182.68
N GLY A 402 -131.21 -68.08 181.41
CA GLY A 402 -130.39 -68.91 180.50
C GLY A 402 -130.48 -68.49 179.00
N SER A 403 -129.40 -68.72 178.22
CA SER A 403 -129.39 -68.96 176.74
C SER A 403 -129.27 -67.84 175.65
N LYS A 404 -128.02 -67.66 175.12
CA LYS A 404 -127.56 -67.77 173.67
C LYS A 404 -127.74 -66.69 172.55
N ILE A 405 -126.80 -66.75 171.57
CA ILE A 405 -126.84 -66.36 170.11
C ILE A 405 -126.69 -64.84 169.77
N SER A 406 -126.01 -64.32 168.72
CA SER A 406 -125.35 -64.83 167.47
C SER A 406 -124.15 -63.94 166.96
N PRO A 407 -123.38 -64.33 165.91
CA PRO A 407 -122.29 -63.51 165.28
C PRO A 407 -122.39 -63.28 163.73
N TYR A 408 -121.31 -62.71 163.13
CA TYR A 408 -120.76 -62.91 161.74
C TYR A 408 -120.98 -61.90 160.56
N THR A 409 -119.90 -61.64 159.78
CA THR A 409 -119.82 -61.07 158.38
C THR A 409 -120.27 -59.60 158.10
N LEU A 410 -119.99 -58.91 156.96
CA LEU A 410 -119.33 -59.24 155.65
C LEU A 410 -118.39 -58.09 155.12
N GLN A 411 -118.06 -58.00 153.82
CA GLN A 411 -116.83 -57.37 153.27
C GLN A 411 -116.85 -57.09 151.72
N SER A 412 -116.01 -56.16 151.19
CA SER A 412 -115.32 -56.13 149.84
C SER A 412 -115.61 -55.03 148.77
N THR A 413 -114.67 -54.94 147.79
CA THR A 413 -114.55 -54.20 146.48
C THR A 413 -114.53 -52.64 146.45
N ALA A 414 -113.87 -51.92 145.51
CA ALA A 414 -112.74 -52.11 144.53
C ALA A 414 -112.43 -50.69 143.91
N GLU A 415 -111.58 -50.36 142.88
CA GLU A 415 -110.74 -51.04 141.87
C GLU A 415 -109.29 -50.42 141.77
N HIS A 416 -108.73 -50.08 140.58
CA HIS A 416 -107.26 -50.02 140.33
C HIS A 416 -106.71 -49.19 139.12
N GLY A 417 -105.36 -49.00 139.08
CA GLY A 417 -104.52 -48.51 137.94
C GLY A 417 -103.46 -47.47 138.39
N SER A 418 -102.12 -47.49 138.16
CA SER A 418 -101.17 -48.24 137.27
C SER A 418 -101.15 -47.81 135.78
N ASP A 419 -100.02 -47.74 135.03
CA ASP A 419 -98.58 -47.94 135.36
C ASP A 419 -97.60 -47.42 134.25
N MET A 420 -96.28 -47.43 134.53
CA MET A 420 -95.09 -47.64 133.63
C MET A 420 -94.78 -46.86 132.30
N ASP A 421 -93.60 -46.21 132.31
CA ASP A 421 -92.35 -46.41 131.49
C ASP A 421 -92.19 -46.17 129.94
N ARG A 422 -91.02 -45.60 129.59
CA ARG A 422 -90.13 -45.76 128.38
C ARG A 422 -90.64 -45.78 126.91
N GLY A 423 -90.02 -44.92 126.07
CA GLY A 423 -88.88 -45.39 125.23
C GLY A 423 -88.89 -45.33 123.67
N SER A 424 -88.01 -44.47 123.10
CA SER A 424 -87.22 -44.65 121.85
C SER A 424 -87.84 -44.49 120.43
N SER A 425 -86.93 -44.36 119.44
CA SER A 425 -87.07 -44.52 117.96
C SER A 425 -87.13 -43.23 117.10
N ILE A 426 -86.35 -43.03 116.01
CA ILE A 426 -85.11 -43.66 115.49
C ILE A 426 -84.32 -42.65 114.62
N LEU A 427 -83.00 -42.78 114.53
CA LEU A 427 -82.13 -42.08 113.55
C LEU A 427 -81.78 -43.03 112.40
N SER A 428 -82.38 -42.90 111.19
CA SER A 428 -81.98 -43.72 110.01
C SER A 428 -82.59 -43.25 108.66
N ALA A 429 -82.26 -42.05 108.15
CA ALA A 429 -82.87 -41.57 106.89
C ALA A 429 -82.07 -40.61 105.97
N LEU A 430 -81.25 -39.69 106.50
CA LEU A 430 -80.83 -38.52 105.71
C LEU A 430 -79.58 -38.72 104.84
N ASP A 431 -78.59 -39.51 105.30
CA ASP A 431 -77.32 -39.78 104.58
C ASP A 431 -77.52 -40.39 103.17
N SER A 432 -78.70 -40.96 102.91
CA SER A 432 -79.06 -41.57 101.63
C SER A 432 -79.27 -40.59 100.47
N ILE A 433 -79.40 -39.28 100.74
CA ILE A 433 -79.81 -38.27 99.76
C ILE A 433 -78.59 -37.58 99.10
N GLU A 434 -77.61 -37.17 99.91
CA GLU A 434 -76.46 -36.36 99.46
C GLU A 434 -75.59 -37.08 98.42
N MET A 435 -75.26 -38.35 98.67
CA MET A 435 -74.53 -39.25 97.76
C MET A 435 -75.17 -39.42 96.36
N ARG A 436 -76.46 -39.08 96.19
CA ARG A 436 -77.19 -39.23 94.91
C ARG A 436 -77.14 -37.98 94.02
N GLN A 437 -76.85 -36.80 94.57
CA GLN A 437 -76.71 -35.56 93.80
C GLN A 437 -75.35 -35.49 93.07
N GLN A 438 -74.24 -35.72 93.79
CA GLN A 438 -72.87 -35.67 93.25
C GLN A 438 -72.71 -36.45 91.93
N LYS A 439 -73.28 -37.66 91.86
CA LYS A 439 -73.13 -38.57 90.70
C LYS A 439 -73.90 -38.13 89.45
N ARG A 440 -74.88 -37.21 89.55
CA ARG A 440 -75.58 -36.65 88.38
C ARG A 440 -74.78 -35.52 87.73
N ALA A 441 -74.15 -34.66 88.53
CA ALA A 441 -73.43 -33.47 88.06
C ALA A 441 -72.12 -33.76 87.29
N VAL A 442 -71.57 -34.97 87.43
CA VAL A 442 -70.38 -35.43 86.68
C VAL A 442 -70.79 -36.00 85.31
N LYS A 443 -71.87 -36.79 85.24
CA LYS A 443 -72.23 -37.54 84.02
C LYS A 443 -72.71 -36.66 82.86
N LEU A 444 -73.13 -35.43 83.13
CA LEU A 444 -73.52 -34.44 82.11
C LEU A 444 -72.33 -33.73 81.42
N ARG A 445 -71.15 -33.66 82.05
CA ARG A 445 -69.97 -32.97 81.48
C ARG A 445 -69.14 -33.82 80.51
N SER A 446 -69.52 -35.08 80.33
CA SER A 446 -68.82 -36.06 79.48
C SER A 446 -69.63 -36.46 78.24
N ALA A 447 -70.75 -35.76 77.97
CA ALA A 447 -71.75 -36.14 76.95
C ALA A 447 -71.98 -35.07 75.86
N LEU A 448 -71.25 -33.95 75.93
CA LEU A 448 -70.93 -33.06 74.82
C LEU A 448 -69.40 -32.94 74.87
N GLY A 449 -68.62 -33.25 73.83
CA GLY A 449 -68.88 -33.03 72.41
C GLY A 449 -68.00 -31.85 72.01
N ASP A 450 -66.82 -32.02 71.43
CA ASP A 450 -66.30 -33.13 70.61
C ASP A 450 -67.12 -33.37 69.32
N ALA A 451 -67.38 -32.27 68.60
CA ALA A 451 -67.69 -32.26 67.18
C ALA A 451 -67.47 -30.87 66.55
N ASP A 452 -66.25 -30.59 66.05
CA ASP A 452 -66.08 -29.89 64.77
C ASP A 452 -64.68 -30.18 64.20
N HIS A 453 -64.54 -30.23 62.87
CA HIS A 453 -63.55 -31.11 62.23
C HIS A 453 -62.89 -30.50 60.97
N ALA A 454 -61.59 -30.78 60.79
CA ALA A 454 -60.76 -30.49 59.59
C ALA A 454 -60.50 -28.97 59.32
N THR A 455 -59.45 -28.55 58.59
CA THR A 455 -58.75 -29.16 57.43
C THR A 455 -57.24 -28.87 57.33
N VAL A 456 -56.51 -29.79 56.69
CA VAL A 456 -55.45 -29.62 55.64
C VAL A 456 -54.47 -28.43 55.80
N SER A 457 -53.14 -28.54 55.99
CA SER A 457 -52.07 -29.45 55.48
C SER A 457 -51.30 -28.95 54.24
N ASN A 458 -49.97 -29.15 54.27
CA ASN A 458 -48.96 -29.11 53.18
C ASN A 458 -48.42 -27.76 52.61
N ASN A 459 -47.15 -27.50 52.97
CA ASN A 459 -46.06 -27.01 52.10
C ASN A 459 -45.82 -27.99 50.91
N PRO A 460 -45.07 -27.68 49.81
CA PRO A 460 -43.73 -27.06 49.86
C PRO A 460 -43.32 -26.16 48.66
N GLU A 461 -42.02 -25.84 48.62
CA GLU A 461 -41.27 -25.08 47.60
C GLU A 461 -41.16 -25.77 46.22
N ASN A 462 -40.75 -25.03 45.19
CA ASN A 462 -40.02 -25.61 44.04
C ASN A 462 -39.20 -24.58 43.22
N HIS A 463 -38.11 -25.04 42.60
CA HIS A 463 -37.23 -24.24 41.71
C HIS A 463 -37.48 -24.53 40.22
N ARG A 464 -37.22 -23.53 39.35
CA ARG A 464 -36.70 -23.56 37.94
C ARG A 464 -36.83 -22.13 37.34
N THR A 465 -35.81 -21.45 36.79
CA THR A 465 -35.07 -21.63 35.50
C THR A 465 -35.98 -21.70 34.26
N THR A 466 -35.80 -20.99 33.15
CA THR A 466 -34.71 -20.09 32.65
C THR A 466 -35.28 -18.66 32.35
N THR A 467 -34.90 -17.77 31.39
CA THR A 467 -34.00 -17.78 30.20
C THR A 467 -33.60 -16.35 29.76
N THR A 468 -32.49 -16.24 29.01
CA THR A 468 -32.03 -15.18 28.08
C THR A 468 -32.83 -13.87 27.86
N GLY A 469 -32.13 -12.74 27.96
CA GLY A 469 -32.35 -11.50 27.22
C GLY A 469 -31.00 -10.95 26.75
N ASN A 470 -30.96 -10.20 25.64
CA ASN A 470 -29.72 -9.72 25.02
C ASN A 470 -29.29 -8.34 25.57
N ASP A 471 -27.98 -8.11 25.58
CA ASP A 471 -27.30 -6.86 25.18
C ASP A 471 -26.05 -7.28 24.36
#